data_AF-A0A8T3XD16-F1
#
_entry.id   AF-A0A8T3XD16-F1
#
_cell.length_a   1.000
_cell.length_b   1.000
_cell.length_c   1.000
_cell.angle_alpha   90.00
_cell.angle_beta   90.00
_cell.angle_gamma   90.00
#
_symmetry.space_group_name_H-M   'P 1'
#
loop_
_entity.id
_entity.type
_entity.pdbx_description
1 polymer ?
#
loop_
_entity_poly.entity_id
_entity_poly.type
_entity_poly.pdbx_seq_one_letter_code
_entity_poly.pdbx_strand_id
1 'polypeptide(L)'
;MVIKERNTCLEPRTASAIKLSIEIGRRIQQDLPRIAEDYGKLLSRKEIANKYNICEMYGVDIEIAKPAISYAIRGYHGEENVGKHRIPRFEGLITDKKELKRIRLKLIEKGLEYMVIEKIGIHSQNIEERRLLSSKGGVNSAISNGFVPWSNEELDEAYRCSENNKYWCRKGYAGKHRVDNNLIADRINKLFHKGERVRNGYKVKIKLCRYRKKIER
;
A
#
# COMPACT_ATOMS: atom_id res chain seq x y z
N MET A 1 12.16 12.92 22.82
CA MET A 1 11.37 12.14 21.84
C MET A 1 9.93 12.15 22.33
N VAL A 2 9.08 13.03 21.79
CA VAL A 2 7.69 13.21 22.27
C VAL A 2 6.81 12.17 21.58
N ILE A 3 6.35 11.18 22.34
CA ILE A 3 5.34 10.23 21.87
C ILE A 3 4.04 11.04 21.73
N LYS A 4 3.65 11.39 20.50
CA LYS A 4 2.32 11.93 20.23
C LYS A 4 1.30 10.86 20.64
N GLU A 5 0.61 11.08 21.75
CA GLU A 5 -0.61 10.36 22.09
C GLU A 5 -1.56 10.47 20.89
N ARG A 6 -1.79 9.33 20.23
CA ARG A 6 -2.77 9.25 19.15
C ARG A 6 -4.14 9.29 19.81
N ASN A 7 -4.70 10.48 19.99
CA ASN A 7 -6.12 10.66 20.26
C ASN A 7 -6.92 10.17 19.03
N THR A 8 -7.12 8.86 18.93
CA THR A 8 -7.99 8.24 17.93
C THR A 8 -9.43 8.32 18.40
N CYS A 9 -10.00 9.52 18.42
CA CYS A 9 -11.46 9.64 18.45
C CYS A 9 -11.97 9.10 17.11
N LEU A 10 -12.48 7.87 17.11
CA LEU A 10 -13.20 7.29 15.97
C LEU A 10 -14.36 8.22 15.59
N GLU A 11 -14.52 8.48 14.29
CA GLU A 11 -15.64 9.28 13.78
C GLU A 11 -16.97 8.62 14.24
N PRO A 12 -17.95 9.38 14.77
CA PRO A 12 -19.17 8.81 15.35
C PRO A 12 -19.88 7.77 14.48
N ARG A 13 -19.89 7.97 13.15
CA ARG A 13 -20.48 7.03 12.18
C ARG A 13 -19.79 5.67 12.18
N THR A 14 -18.46 5.65 12.27
CA THR A 14 -17.67 4.42 12.32
C THR A 14 -17.89 3.66 13.62
N ALA A 15 -18.01 4.37 14.75
CA ALA A 15 -18.32 3.76 16.04
C ALA A 15 -19.71 3.10 16.04
N SER A 16 -20.71 3.77 15.45
CA SER A 16 -22.06 3.21 15.29
C SER A 16 -22.07 1.96 14.39
N ALA A 17 -21.34 1.97 13.28
CA ALA A 17 -21.26 0.82 12.37
C ALA A 17 -20.57 -0.39 13.03
N ILE A 18 -19.50 -0.17 13.80
CA ILE A 18 -18.82 -1.23 14.57
C ILE A 18 -19.79 -1.83 15.61
N LYS A 19 -20.48 -0.97 16.38
CA LYS A 19 -21.46 -1.41 17.37
C LYS A 19 -22.55 -2.28 16.73
N LEU A 20 -23.17 -1.77 15.66
CA LEU A 20 -24.19 -2.50 14.91
C LEU A 20 -23.67 -3.85 14.39
N SER A 21 -22.45 -3.88 13.86
CA SER A 21 -21.83 -5.12 13.40
C SER A 21 -21.65 -6.15 14.51
N ILE A 22 -21.26 -5.72 15.72
CA ILE A 22 -21.08 -6.63 16.86
C ILE A 22 -22.44 -7.19 17.32
N GLU A 23 -23.46 -6.34 17.40
CA GLU A 23 -24.82 -6.74 17.80
C GLU A 23 -25.42 -7.74 16.81
N ILE A 24 -25.31 -7.47 15.50
CA ILE A 24 -25.74 -8.41 14.45
C ILE A 24 -24.91 -9.69 14.51
N GLY A 25 -23.60 -9.59 14.71
CA GLY A 25 -22.72 -10.75 14.85
C GLY A 25 -23.19 -11.71 15.94
N ARG A 26 -23.65 -11.19 17.08
CA ARG A 26 -24.23 -11.99 18.16
C ARG A 26 -25.54 -12.66 17.75
N ARG A 27 -26.43 -11.95 17.05
CA ARG A 27 -27.70 -12.51 16.53
C ARG A 27 -27.46 -13.62 15.52
N ILE A 28 -26.50 -13.42 14.60
CA ILE A 28 -26.09 -14.44 13.62
C ILE A 28 -25.66 -15.75 14.31
N GLN A 29 -25.03 -15.71 15.49
CA GLN A 29 -24.68 -16.95 16.20
C GLN A 29 -25.91 -17.77 16.63
N GLN A 30 -27.01 -17.09 16.93
CA GLN A 30 -28.26 -17.70 17.37
C GLN A 30 -29.08 -18.16 16.15
N ASP A 31 -29.20 -17.29 15.15
CA ASP A 31 -30.07 -17.51 14.00
C ASP A 31 -29.44 -18.47 12.98
N LEU A 32 -28.12 -18.39 12.79
CA LEU A 32 -27.39 -19.03 11.69
C LEU A 32 -26.06 -19.68 12.14
N PRO A 33 -26.04 -20.63 13.09
CA PRO A 33 -24.79 -21.25 13.55
C PRO A 33 -24.02 -21.99 12.44
N ARG A 34 -24.71 -22.45 11.38
CA ARG A 34 -24.13 -23.15 10.22
C ARG A 34 -23.11 -22.32 9.42
N ILE A 35 -23.05 -20.99 9.60
CA ILE A 35 -22.02 -20.17 8.94
C ILE A 35 -20.60 -20.60 9.33
N ALA A 36 -20.41 -21.22 10.49
CA ALA A 36 -19.11 -21.71 10.94
C ALA A 36 -18.59 -22.85 10.06
N GLU A 37 -19.48 -23.78 9.70
CA GLU A 37 -19.17 -24.88 8.79
C GLU A 37 -18.81 -24.36 7.39
N ASP A 38 -19.59 -23.41 6.88
CA ASP A 38 -19.34 -22.80 5.57
C ASP A 38 -18.03 -22.02 5.54
N TYR A 39 -17.72 -21.31 6.62
CA TYR A 39 -16.43 -20.65 6.78
C TYR A 39 -15.28 -21.68 6.83
N GLY A 40 -15.48 -22.81 7.50
CA GLY A 40 -14.57 -23.96 7.48
C GLY A 40 -14.35 -24.55 6.09
N LYS A 41 -15.37 -24.51 5.23
CA LYS A 41 -15.31 -24.87 3.80
C LYS A 41 -14.70 -23.78 2.90
N LEU A 42 -14.05 -22.77 3.49
CA LEU A 42 -13.38 -21.69 2.78
C LEU A 42 -14.34 -20.81 1.95
N LEU A 43 -15.57 -20.63 2.42
CA LEU A 43 -16.42 -19.55 1.93
C LEU A 43 -15.98 -18.24 2.59
N SER A 44 -15.75 -17.22 1.76
CA SER A 44 -15.48 -15.86 2.19
C SER A 44 -16.70 -15.27 2.89
N ARG A 45 -16.48 -14.25 3.72
CA ARG A 45 -17.58 -13.53 4.41
C ARG A 45 -18.59 -12.93 3.44
N LYS A 46 -18.16 -12.53 2.24
CA LYS A 46 -19.06 -12.06 1.17
C LYS A 46 -19.92 -13.19 0.62
N GLU A 47 -19.32 -14.35 0.33
CA GLU A 47 -20.06 -15.53 -0.12
C GLU A 47 -21.05 -16.01 0.94
N ILE A 48 -20.67 -16.01 2.23
CA ILE A 48 -21.57 -16.32 3.35
C ILE A 48 -22.71 -15.30 3.44
N ALA A 49 -22.40 -14.00 3.36
CA ALA A 49 -23.43 -12.96 3.40
C ALA A 49 -24.48 -13.14 2.30
N ASN A 50 -24.03 -13.48 1.08
CA ASN A 50 -24.91 -13.74 -0.06
C ASN A 50 -25.68 -15.05 0.11
N LYS A 51 -25.02 -16.13 0.54
CA LYS A 51 -25.63 -17.45 0.70
C LYS A 51 -26.81 -17.45 1.68
N TYR A 52 -26.72 -16.65 2.74
CA TYR A 52 -27.74 -16.55 3.79
C TYR A 52 -28.58 -15.27 3.73
N ASN A 53 -28.47 -14.47 2.65
CA ASN A 53 -29.16 -13.19 2.50
C ASN A 53 -29.06 -12.27 3.74
N ILE A 54 -27.88 -12.22 4.36
CA ILE A 54 -27.66 -11.53 5.65
C ILE A 54 -27.97 -10.02 5.54
N CYS A 55 -27.65 -9.40 4.40
CA CYS A 55 -27.93 -7.99 4.17
C CYS A 55 -29.44 -7.68 4.25
N GLU A 56 -30.27 -8.52 3.62
CA GLU A 56 -31.72 -8.36 3.62
C GLU A 56 -32.32 -8.74 4.98
N MET A 57 -31.89 -9.87 5.55
CA MET A 57 -32.37 -10.39 6.83
C MET A 57 -32.21 -9.39 7.98
N TYR A 58 -31.10 -8.65 8.02
CA TYR A 58 -30.82 -7.67 9.08
C TYR A 58 -30.96 -6.22 8.61
N GLY A 59 -31.37 -5.97 7.35
CA GLY A 59 -31.53 -4.63 6.80
C GLY A 59 -30.24 -3.80 6.81
N VAL A 60 -29.11 -4.40 6.44
CA VAL A 60 -27.78 -3.75 6.47
C VAL A 60 -27.01 -3.92 5.18
N ASP A 61 -26.09 -2.97 4.93
CA ASP A 61 -25.16 -3.06 3.82
C ASP A 61 -24.13 -4.17 4.01
N ILE A 62 -23.57 -4.64 2.88
CA ILE A 62 -22.53 -5.67 2.85
C ILE A 62 -21.29 -5.30 3.67
N GLU A 63 -21.00 -4.01 3.79
CA GLU A 63 -19.87 -3.49 4.58
C GLU A 63 -20.08 -3.60 6.09
N ILE A 64 -21.32 -3.76 6.56
CA ILE A 64 -21.68 -4.06 7.95
C ILE A 64 -21.84 -5.58 8.14
N ALA A 65 -22.43 -6.27 7.16
CA ALA A 65 -22.62 -7.72 7.21
C ALA A 65 -21.28 -8.48 7.31
N LYS A 66 -20.25 -8.09 6.56
CA LYS A 66 -18.92 -8.74 6.58
C LYS A 66 -18.27 -8.69 7.98
N PRO A 67 -18.15 -7.52 8.66
CA PRO A 67 -17.71 -7.47 10.05
C PRO A 67 -18.62 -8.27 10.99
N ALA A 68 -19.94 -8.21 10.83
CA ALA A 68 -20.88 -8.96 11.68
C ALA A 68 -20.63 -10.47 11.63
N ILE A 69 -20.52 -11.04 10.43
CA ILE A 69 -20.13 -12.45 10.21
C ILE A 69 -18.76 -12.73 10.86
N SER A 70 -17.81 -11.79 10.75
CA SER A 70 -16.51 -11.95 11.40
C SER A 70 -16.60 -12.01 12.92
N TYR A 71 -17.46 -11.20 13.55
CA TYR A 71 -17.69 -11.24 14.99
C TYR A 71 -18.43 -12.50 15.41
N ALA A 72 -19.41 -12.96 14.63
CA ALA A 72 -20.09 -14.23 14.87
C ALA A 72 -19.10 -15.42 14.89
N ILE A 73 -18.17 -15.46 13.94
CA ILE A 73 -17.18 -16.54 13.82
C ILE A 73 -16.13 -16.48 14.93
N ARG A 74 -15.53 -15.32 15.19
CA ARG A 74 -14.36 -15.17 16.08
C ARG A 74 -14.68 -14.77 17.51
N GLY A 75 -15.91 -14.36 17.78
CA GLY A 75 -16.34 -13.75 19.02
C GLY A 75 -15.98 -12.26 19.11
N TYR A 76 -16.40 -11.66 20.21
CA TYR A 76 -16.06 -10.31 20.62
C TYR A 76 -15.55 -10.33 22.06
N HIS A 77 -14.25 -10.08 22.22
CA HIS A 77 -13.59 -10.12 23.53
C HIS A 77 -13.42 -8.75 24.18
N GLY A 78 -13.89 -7.67 23.54
CA GLY A 78 -13.91 -6.32 24.10
C GLY A 78 -12.54 -5.76 24.48
N GLU A 79 -12.02 -4.85 23.67
CA GLU A 79 -10.99 -3.88 24.07
C GLU A 79 -11.67 -2.51 24.23
N GLU A 80 -11.12 -1.71 25.16
CA GLU A 80 -11.67 -0.50 25.77
C GLU A 80 -12.60 0.34 24.87
N ASN A 81 -13.84 0.53 25.35
CA ASN A 81 -14.78 1.57 24.95
C ASN A 81 -14.93 1.78 23.43
N VAL A 82 -15.75 0.96 22.75
CA VAL A 82 -16.36 1.37 21.48
C VAL A 82 -17.40 2.47 21.79
N GLY A 83 -16.91 3.68 22.00
CA GLY A 83 -17.70 4.82 22.49
C GLY A 83 -18.14 4.65 23.95
N LYS A 84 -19.32 5.21 24.28
CA LYS A 84 -19.88 5.21 25.65
C LYS A 84 -20.67 3.93 26.01
N HIS A 85 -20.83 3.00 25.08
CA HIS A 85 -21.70 1.83 25.26
C HIS A 85 -20.90 0.56 25.51
N ARG A 86 -21.27 -0.16 26.57
CA ARG A 86 -20.64 -1.43 26.95
C ARG A 86 -21.36 -2.58 26.26
N ILE A 87 -20.76 -3.14 25.21
CA ILE A 87 -21.27 -4.33 24.53
C ILE A 87 -20.75 -5.57 25.28
N PRO A 88 -21.62 -6.53 25.66
CA PRO A 88 -21.18 -7.76 26.32
C PRO A 88 -20.21 -8.56 25.45
N ARG A 89 -19.20 -9.16 26.09
CA ARG A 89 -18.30 -10.11 25.44
C ARG A 89 -19.05 -11.39 25.08
N PHE A 90 -18.65 -12.03 23.99
CA PHE A 90 -19.15 -13.34 23.59
C PHE A 90 -18.08 -14.13 22.85
N GLU A 91 -18.08 -15.44 23.03
CA GLU A 91 -17.19 -16.37 22.33
C GLU A 91 -17.61 -16.56 20.86
N GLY A 92 -16.67 -16.94 20.01
CA GLY A 92 -16.95 -17.20 18.59
C GLY A 92 -17.59 -18.57 18.35
N LEU A 93 -18.23 -18.73 17.19
CA LEU A 93 -18.69 -20.04 16.71
C LEU A 93 -17.52 -21.01 16.47
N ILE A 94 -16.32 -20.50 16.18
CA ILE A 94 -15.08 -21.29 16.10
C ILE A 94 -14.20 -20.94 17.29
N THR A 95 -14.22 -21.80 18.31
CA THR A 95 -13.50 -21.59 19.58
C THR A 95 -12.01 -21.92 19.50
N ASP A 96 -11.61 -22.91 18.67
CA ASP A 96 -10.20 -23.20 18.46
C ASP A 96 -9.51 -22.11 17.62
N LYS A 97 -8.68 -21.32 18.30
CA LYS A 97 -7.88 -20.24 17.69
C LYS A 97 -6.89 -20.76 16.65
N LYS A 98 -6.35 -21.98 16.80
CA LYS A 98 -5.41 -22.56 15.84
C LYS A 98 -6.13 -22.93 14.54
N GLU A 99 -7.28 -23.59 14.65
CA GLU A 99 -8.15 -23.86 13.51
C GLU A 99 -8.60 -22.59 12.80
N LEU A 100 -9.09 -21.59 13.53
CA LEU A 100 -9.51 -20.32 12.95
C LEU A 100 -8.36 -19.64 12.19
N LYS A 101 -7.13 -19.68 12.72
CA LYS A 101 -5.93 -19.17 12.06
C LYS A 101 -5.63 -19.95 10.77
N ARG A 102 -5.72 -21.29 10.81
CA ARG A 102 -5.52 -22.17 9.64
C ARG A 102 -6.52 -21.84 8.52
N ILE A 103 -7.81 -21.72 8.84
CA ILE A 103 -8.87 -21.39 7.87
C ILE A 103 -8.61 -20.01 7.24
N ARG A 104 -8.24 -19.01 8.05
CA ARG A 104 -7.92 -17.66 7.55
C ARG A 104 -6.75 -17.67 6.58
N LEU A 105 -5.68 -18.41 6.87
CA LEU A 105 -4.53 -18.51 5.97
C LEU A 105 -4.93 -19.12 4.62
N LYS A 106 -5.71 -20.20 4.62
CA LYS A 106 -6.23 -20.81 3.39
C LYS A 106 -7.15 -19.88 2.59
N LEU A 107 -7.99 -19.10 3.27
CA LEU A 107 -8.82 -18.08 2.60
C LEU A 107 -7.99 -16.97 1.96
N ILE A 108 -6.90 -16.54 2.62
CA ILE A 108 -5.96 -15.56 2.05
C ILE A 108 -5.28 -16.16 0.82
N GLU A 109 -4.80 -17.40 0.91
CA GLU A 109 -4.17 -18.13 -0.20
C GLU A 109 -5.11 -18.25 -1.41
N LYS A 110 -6.34 -18.76 -1.21
CA LYS A 110 -7.39 -18.81 -2.24
C LYS A 110 -7.68 -17.42 -2.85
N GLY A 111 -7.71 -16.38 -2.02
CA GLY A 111 -7.92 -15.01 -2.47
C GLY A 111 -6.76 -14.48 -3.33
N LEU A 112 -5.51 -14.81 -2.97
CA LEU A 112 -4.32 -14.46 -3.74
C LEU A 112 -4.29 -15.20 -5.07
N GLU A 113 -4.60 -16.50 -5.09
CA GLU A 113 -4.73 -17.29 -6.31
C GLU A 113 -5.77 -16.68 -7.26
N TYR A 114 -6.96 -16.33 -6.75
CA TYR A 114 -7.99 -15.66 -7.53
C TYR A 114 -7.50 -14.32 -8.12
N MET A 115 -6.81 -13.50 -7.32
CA MET A 115 -6.25 -12.24 -7.83
C MET A 115 -5.22 -12.44 -8.95
N VAL A 116 -4.41 -13.50 -8.86
CA VAL A 116 -3.44 -13.85 -9.90
C VAL A 116 -4.17 -14.30 -11.18
N ILE A 117 -5.15 -15.21 -11.06
CA ILE A 117 -5.91 -15.75 -12.20
C ILE A 117 -6.68 -14.64 -12.93
N GLU A 118 -7.42 -13.81 -12.19
CA GLU A 118 -8.23 -12.72 -12.75
C GLU A 118 -7.40 -11.49 -13.17
N LYS A 119 -6.08 -11.56 -12.97
CA LYS A 119 -5.14 -10.47 -13.20
C LYS A 119 -5.46 -9.18 -12.43
N ILE A 120 -6.05 -9.29 -11.24
CA ILE A 120 -6.49 -8.14 -10.43
C ILE A 120 -5.37 -7.69 -9.47
N GLY A 121 -5.05 -6.39 -9.52
CA GLY A 121 -4.23 -5.71 -8.52
C GLY A 121 -2.72 -5.88 -8.70
N ILE A 122 -1.95 -5.65 -7.63
CA ILE A 122 -0.48 -5.71 -7.65
C ILE A 122 0.06 -7.15 -7.68
N HIS A 123 -0.74 -8.10 -7.19
CA HIS A 123 -0.35 -9.49 -7.04
C HIS A 123 -0.42 -10.28 -8.36
N SER A 124 -1.21 -9.80 -9.34
CA SER A 124 -1.24 -10.38 -10.68
C SER A 124 -0.08 -9.98 -11.57
N GLN A 125 0.59 -8.88 -11.24
CA GLN A 125 1.60 -8.29 -12.10
C GLN A 125 2.89 -9.09 -12.00
N ASN A 126 3.46 -9.43 -13.16
CA ASN A 126 4.82 -9.96 -13.20
C ASN A 126 5.83 -8.87 -12.77
N ILE A 127 7.08 -9.27 -12.51
CA ILE A 127 8.11 -8.37 -11.98
C ILE A 127 8.34 -7.17 -12.91
N GLU A 128 8.31 -7.40 -14.23
CA GLU A 128 8.54 -6.35 -15.23
C GLU A 128 7.36 -5.39 -15.36
N GLU A 129 6.13 -5.89 -15.36
CA GLU A 129 4.91 -5.08 -15.33
C GLU A 129 4.86 -4.21 -14.07
N ARG A 130 5.15 -4.80 -12.90
CA ARG A 130 5.21 -4.07 -11.64
C ARG A 130 6.29 -2.99 -11.68
N ARG A 131 7.46 -3.30 -12.25
CA ARG A 131 8.56 -2.34 -12.41
C ARG A 131 8.15 -1.20 -13.34
N LEU A 132 7.47 -1.49 -14.44
CA LEU A 132 6.97 -0.49 -15.38
C LEU A 132 5.93 0.42 -14.73
N LEU A 133 4.95 -0.16 -14.04
CA LEU A 133 3.90 0.59 -13.35
C LEU A 133 4.44 1.39 -12.17
N SER A 134 5.40 0.85 -11.42
CA SER A 134 6.08 1.59 -10.34
C SER A 134 6.88 2.76 -10.91
N SER A 135 7.54 2.57 -12.05
CA SER A 135 8.25 3.63 -12.76
C SER A 135 7.29 4.73 -13.21
N LYS A 136 6.19 4.36 -13.90
CA LYS A 136 5.15 5.29 -14.35
C LYS A 136 4.47 6.01 -13.18
N GLY A 137 4.13 5.29 -12.12
CA GLY A 137 3.53 5.85 -10.90
C GLY A 137 4.46 6.83 -10.19
N GLY A 138 5.75 6.51 -10.10
CA GLY A 138 6.76 7.42 -9.57
C GLY A 138 6.92 8.69 -10.41
N VAL A 139 6.90 8.56 -11.73
CA VAL A 139 6.94 9.70 -12.67
C VAL A 139 5.69 10.58 -12.52
N ASN A 140 4.50 9.99 -12.54
CA ASN A 140 3.23 10.71 -12.39
C ASN A 140 3.14 11.42 -11.04
N SER A 141 3.53 10.74 -9.96
CA SER A 141 3.58 11.35 -8.63
C SER A 141 4.55 12.53 -8.57
N ALA A 142 5.72 12.42 -9.22
CA ALA A 142 6.65 13.54 -9.31
C ALA A 142 6.04 14.73 -10.06
N ILE A 143 5.39 14.47 -11.20
CA ILE A 143 4.72 15.51 -12.01
C ILE A 143 3.61 16.19 -11.20
N SER A 144 2.74 15.43 -10.52
CA SER A 144 1.66 15.99 -9.71
C SER A 144 2.14 16.88 -8.57
N ASN A 145 3.36 16.65 -8.08
CA ASN A 145 4.01 17.49 -7.07
C ASN A 145 4.81 18.66 -7.68
N GLY A 146 4.69 18.91 -8.98
CA GLY A 146 5.39 19.98 -9.69
C GLY A 146 6.86 19.69 -9.98
N PHE A 147 7.33 18.46 -9.78
CA PHE A 147 8.70 18.09 -10.15
C PHE A 147 8.79 17.71 -11.62
N VAL A 148 9.88 18.14 -12.27
CA VAL A 148 10.20 17.75 -13.65
C VAL A 148 10.99 16.43 -13.62
N PRO A 149 10.46 15.31 -14.17
CA PRO A 149 11.20 14.06 -14.28
C PRO A 149 12.44 14.22 -15.17
N TRP A 150 13.45 13.36 -15.00
CA TRP A 150 14.63 13.38 -15.88
C TRP A 150 14.31 12.75 -17.22
N SER A 151 14.61 13.43 -18.32
CA SER A 151 14.54 12.84 -19.66
C SER A 151 15.79 12.01 -19.95
N ASN A 152 15.74 11.15 -20.98
CA ASN A 152 16.91 10.37 -21.38
C ASN A 152 17.99 11.28 -21.97
N GLU A 153 17.59 12.31 -22.73
CA GLU A 153 18.48 13.29 -23.36
C GLU A 153 19.25 14.11 -22.30
N GLU A 154 18.59 14.48 -21.19
CA GLU A 154 19.26 15.13 -20.06
C GLU A 154 20.31 14.23 -19.41
N LEU A 155 20.03 12.92 -19.31
CA LEU A 155 20.96 11.95 -18.74
C LEU A 155 22.16 11.70 -19.65
N ASP A 156 21.92 11.59 -20.95
CA ASP A 156 22.96 11.43 -21.97
C ASP A 156 23.88 12.65 -22.00
N GLU A 157 23.30 13.85 -21.95
CA GLU A 157 24.08 15.10 -21.88
C GLU A 157 24.87 15.20 -20.58
N ALA A 158 24.27 14.85 -19.44
CA ALA A 158 24.97 14.80 -18.17
C ALA A 158 26.17 13.86 -18.24
N TYR A 159 25.97 12.67 -18.83
CA TYR A 159 27.00 11.65 -18.96
C TYR A 159 28.14 12.12 -19.85
N ARG A 160 27.82 12.65 -21.04
CA ARG A 160 28.78 13.25 -21.98
C ARG A 160 29.59 14.39 -21.33
N CYS A 161 28.94 15.27 -20.57
CA CYS A 161 29.64 16.33 -19.85
C CYS A 161 30.59 15.76 -18.79
N SER A 162 30.22 14.65 -18.14
CA SER A 162 31.06 14.02 -17.11
C SER A 162 32.37 13.42 -17.65
N GLU A 163 32.40 13.03 -18.92
CA GLU A 163 33.59 12.52 -19.62
C GLU A 163 34.49 13.65 -20.13
N ASN A 164 33.95 14.86 -20.28
CA ASN A 164 34.68 16.01 -20.79
C ASN A 164 35.44 16.75 -19.68
N ASN A 165 36.75 16.91 -19.85
CA ASN A 165 37.64 17.55 -18.88
C ASN A 165 37.26 19.01 -18.53
N LYS A 166 36.51 19.71 -19.38
CA LYS A 166 35.98 21.05 -19.13
C LYS A 166 35.08 21.10 -17.89
N TYR A 167 34.43 19.99 -17.56
CA TYR A 167 33.54 19.88 -16.40
C TYR A 167 34.23 19.21 -15.22
N TRP A 168 35.56 19.17 -15.18
CA TRP A 168 36.29 18.63 -14.04
C TRP A 168 36.74 19.78 -13.13
N CYS A 169 36.56 19.63 -11.83
CA CYS A 169 37.14 20.55 -10.86
C CYS A 169 38.68 20.51 -10.96
N ARG A 170 39.34 21.65 -10.70
CA ARG A 170 40.80 21.68 -10.50
C ARG A 170 41.18 20.68 -9.40
N LYS A 171 42.31 19.97 -9.60
CA LYS A 171 42.76 18.78 -8.83
C LYS A 171 42.17 18.70 -7.42
N GLY A 172 41.37 17.66 -7.16
CA GLY A 172 40.84 17.40 -5.83
C GLY A 172 41.88 16.75 -4.89
N TYR A 173 41.47 16.56 -3.63
CA TYR A 173 42.22 15.78 -2.65
C TYR A 173 42.52 14.38 -3.22
N ALA A 174 43.80 13.97 -3.24
CA ALA A 174 44.37 12.77 -3.88
C ALA A 174 44.67 12.84 -5.39
N GLY A 175 44.74 14.02 -6.01
CA GLY A 175 45.26 14.19 -7.37
C GLY A 175 44.36 13.64 -8.50
N LYS A 176 43.22 13.03 -8.16
CA LYS A 176 42.20 12.59 -9.11
C LYS A 176 41.29 13.75 -9.51
N HIS A 177 41.01 13.85 -10.80
CA HIS A 177 40.00 14.77 -11.31
C HIS A 177 38.61 14.36 -10.80
N ARG A 178 37.86 15.31 -10.24
CA ARG A 178 36.48 15.11 -9.82
C ARG A 178 35.57 15.88 -10.77
N VAL A 179 34.46 15.27 -11.17
CA VAL A 179 33.44 15.91 -12.00
C VAL A 179 32.75 17.01 -11.20
N ASP A 180 32.72 18.22 -11.75
CA ASP A 180 31.98 19.36 -11.24
C ASP A 180 30.50 19.24 -11.61
N ASN A 181 29.75 18.59 -10.73
CA ASN A 181 28.32 18.35 -10.96
C ASN A 181 27.48 19.64 -10.98
N ASN A 182 27.97 20.75 -10.40
CA ASN A 182 27.26 22.02 -10.45
C ASN A 182 27.35 22.63 -11.84
N LEU A 183 28.55 22.63 -12.46
CA LEU A 183 28.71 23.07 -13.85
C LEU A 183 27.88 22.24 -14.83
N ILE A 184 27.79 20.92 -14.61
CA ILE A 184 26.92 20.05 -15.40
C ILE A 184 25.44 20.42 -15.19
N ALA A 185 25.02 20.67 -13.95
CA ALA A 185 23.64 21.08 -13.66
C ALA A 185 23.28 22.39 -14.37
N ASP A 186 24.17 23.38 -14.35
CA ASP A 186 23.97 24.67 -15.04
C ASP A 186 23.87 24.48 -16.56
N ARG A 187 24.71 23.61 -17.14
CA ARG A 187 24.64 23.25 -18.56
C ARG A 187 23.31 22.61 -18.94
N ILE A 188 22.84 21.64 -18.14
CA ILE A 188 21.56 20.96 -18.35
C ILE A 188 20.40 21.94 -18.23
N ASN A 189 20.38 22.76 -17.16
CA ASN A 189 19.35 23.79 -16.96
C ASN A 189 19.28 24.76 -18.14
N LYS A 190 20.43 25.18 -18.69
CA LYS A 190 20.48 26.05 -19.87
C LYS A 190 19.92 25.39 -21.13
N LEU A 191 20.21 24.10 -21.36
CA LEU A 191 19.80 23.37 -22.56
C LEU A 191 18.33 22.93 -22.52
N PHE A 192 17.89 22.36 -21.40
CA PHE A 192 16.60 21.65 -21.31
C PHE A 192 15.54 22.41 -20.50
N HIS A 193 15.95 23.42 -19.72
CA HIS A 193 15.04 24.16 -18.83
C HIS A 193 15.13 25.68 -19.03
N LYS A 194 15.58 26.15 -20.20
CA LYS A 194 15.66 27.58 -20.56
C LYS A 194 16.43 28.44 -19.53
N GLY A 195 17.37 27.83 -18.80
CA GLY A 195 18.15 28.48 -17.75
C GLY A 195 17.52 28.43 -16.34
N GLU A 196 16.31 27.91 -16.19
CA GLU A 196 15.68 27.74 -14.88
C GLU A 196 16.42 26.71 -14.02
N ARG A 197 16.52 26.96 -12.71
CA ARG A 197 17.26 26.11 -11.75
C ARG A 197 16.47 24.87 -11.33
N VAL A 198 16.11 24.02 -12.29
CA VAL A 198 15.37 22.77 -12.07
C VAL A 198 16.27 21.66 -11.52
N ARG A 199 17.51 21.58 -12.03
CA ARG A 199 18.55 20.62 -11.60
C ARG A 199 19.59 21.28 -10.71
N ASN A 200 20.17 20.50 -9.82
CA ASN A 200 21.31 20.91 -8.99
C ASN A 200 22.38 19.81 -8.98
N GLY A 201 23.61 20.14 -8.60
CA GLY A 201 24.73 19.20 -8.68
C GLY A 201 24.54 17.92 -7.86
N TYR A 202 23.79 17.99 -6.75
CA TYR A 202 23.44 16.80 -5.98
C TYR A 202 22.55 15.83 -6.77
N LYS A 203 21.49 16.34 -7.41
CA LYS A 203 20.61 15.54 -8.28
C LYS A 203 21.37 14.96 -9.48
N VAL A 204 22.25 15.75 -10.11
CA VAL A 204 23.12 15.28 -11.21
C VAL A 204 24.00 14.13 -10.75
N LYS A 205 24.71 14.27 -9.62
CA LYS A 205 25.59 13.24 -9.06
C LYS A 205 24.85 11.90 -8.85
N ILE A 206 23.66 11.94 -8.23
CA ILE A 206 22.85 10.74 -8.00
C ILE A 206 22.46 10.09 -9.32
N LYS A 207 22.00 10.88 -10.29
CA LYS A 207 21.52 10.38 -11.58
C LYS A 207 22.65 9.80 -12.42
N LEU A 208 23.80 10.47 -12.49
CA LEU A 208 25.00 9.95 -13.16
C LEU A 208 25.48 8.63 -12.57
N CYS A 209 25.52 8.51 -11.24
CA CYS A 209 25.91 7.25 -10.58
C CYS A 209 24.99 6.09 -10.98
N ARG A 210 23.67 6.33 -11.05
CA ARG A 210 22.69 5.31 -11.48
C ARG A 210 22.81 5.01 -12.98
N TYR A 211 23.06 6.03 -13.80
CA TYR A 211 23.17 5.89 -15.25
C TYR A 211 24.40 5.06 -15.65
N ARG A 212 25.57 5.30 -15.03
CA ARG A 212 26.79 4.51 -15.21
C ARG A 212 26.58 3.02 -14.93
N LYS A 213 25.98 2.71 -13.77
CA LYS A 213 25.61 1.33 -13.39
C LYS A 213 24.61 0.67 -14.34
N LYS A 214 23.83 1.46 -15.09
CA LYS A 214 22.88 0.94 -16.08
C LYS A 214 23.59 0.57 -17.38
N ILE A 215 24.61 1.33 -17.78
CA ILE A 215 25.40 1.07 -19.00
C ILE A 215 26.40 -0.08 -18.78
N GLU A 216 26.94 -0.22 -17.57
CA GLU A 216 27.88 -1.29 -17.22
C GLU A 216 27.23 -2.69 -17.08
N ARG A 217 25.89 -2.77 -17.10
CA ARG A 217 25.11 -4.02 -17.00
C ARG A 217 24.66 -4.48 -18.37
#